data_AF-A0A0N0C407-F1
#
_entry.id   AF-A0A0N0C407-F1
#
_cell.length_a   1.000
_cell.length_b   1.000
_cell.length_c   1.000
_cell.angle_alpha   90.00
_cell.angle_beta   90.00
_cell.angle_gamma   90.00
#
_symmetry.space_group_name_H-M   'P 1'
#
loop_
_entity.id
_entity.type
_entity.pdbx_description
1 polymer ?
#
loop_
_entity_poly.entity_id
_entity_poly.type
_entity_poly.pdbx_seq_one_letter_code
_entity_poly.pdbx_strand_id
1 'polypeptide(L)'
;SFPREKRGTAMGIFGLVMITAPAIGPTLSGFIVEYYDWRLLFEMILPLAVISLLLGIWKSKNVMQQNKNATLDYFSIILSSIGFGGLLYGFSSASSDGWTDQVVLITLIVGAIA
;
A
#
# COMPACT_ATOMS: atom_id res chain seq x y z
N SER A 1 -1.56 14.16 18.47
CA SER A 1 -2.73 14.59 17.69
C SER A 1 -2.49 15.96 17.08
N PHE A 2 -2.69 16.14 15.77
CA PHE A 2 -2.57 17.45 15.12
C PHE A 2 -3.77 18.36 15.48
N PRO A 3 -3.55 19.67 15.70
CA PRO A 3 -4.62 20.67 15.82
C PRO A 3 -5.55 20.57 14.61
N ARG A 4 -6.87 20.74 14.81
CA ARG A 4 -7.88 20.52 13.75
C ARG A 4 -7.56 21.31 12.47
N GLU A 5 -7.09 22.55 12.60
CA GLU A 5 -6.74 23.40 11.45
C GLU A 5 -5.55 22.88 10.62
N LYS A 6 -4.61 22.13 11.22
CA LYS A 6 -3.37 21.67 10.55
C LYS A 6 -3.47 20.24 10.00
N ARG A 7 -4.59 19.55 10.22
CA ARG A 7 -4.79 18.17 9.74
C ARG A 7 -4.81 18.11 8.22
N GLY A 8 -5.42 19.09 7.54
CA GLY A 8 -5.44 19.17 6.08
C GLY A 8 -4.03 19.29 5.49
N THR A 9 -3.22 20.20 6.01
CA THR A 9 -1.82 20.37 5.58
C THR A 9 -0.98 19.12 5.87
N ALA A 10 -1.14 18.50 7.06
CA ALA A 10 -0.43 17.27 7.39
C ALA A 10 -0.78 16.14 6.42
N MET A 11 -2.08 15.89 6.18
CA MET A 11 -2.55 14.90 5.21
C MET A 11 -2.10 15.22 3.79
N GLY A 12 -2.05 16.50 3.39
CA GLY A 12 -1.55 16.94 2.08
C GLY A 12 -0.08 16.62 1.87
N ILE A 13 0.77 16.86 2.88
CA ILE A 13 2.20 16.49 2.83
C ILE A 13 2.35 14.97 2.74
N PHE A 14 1.59 14.20 3.53
CA PHE A 14 1.59 12.74 3.42
C PHE A 14 1.17 12.27 2.02
N GLY A 15 0.11 12.85 1.45
CA GLY A 15 -0.35 12.54 0.09
C GLY A 15 0.70 12.85 -0.97
N LEU A 16 1.38 14.00 -0.86
CA LEU A 16 2.48 14.36 -1.75
C LEU A 16 3.57 13.28 -1.73
N VAL A 17 4.04 12.90 -0.55
CA VAL A 17 5.08 11.87 -0.40
C VAL A 17 4.61 10.52 -0.98
N MET A 18 3.36 10.13 -0.74
CA MET A 18 2.79 8.87 -1.25
C MET A 18 2.70 8.81 -2.77
N ILE A 19 2.52 9.94 -3.46
CA ILE A 19 2.44 9.98 -4.93
C ILE A 19 3.83 10.16 -5.55
N THR A 20 4.68 10.98 -4.93
CA THR A 20 6.03 11.25 -5.44
C THR A 20 6.95 10.03 -5.33
N ALA A 21 6.84 9.23 -4.27
CA ALA A 21 7.65 8.03 -4.10
C ALA A 21 7.53 7.03 -5.27
N PRO A 22 6.33 6.56 -5.68
CA PRO A 22 6.19 5.65 -6.82
C PRO A 22 6.49 6.31 -8.17
N ALA A 23 6.39 7.64 -8.29
CA ALA A 23 6.75 8.34 -9.52
C ALA A 23 8.28 8.37 -9.75
N ILE A 24 9.07 8.54 -8.68
CA ILE A 24 10.53 8.62 -8.76
C ILE A 24 11.18 7.23 -8.70
N GLY A 25 10.57 6.30 -7.97
CA GLY A 25 11.13 4.96 -7.71
C GLY A 25 11.62 4.22 -8.96
N PRO A 26 10.78 3.99 -9.99
CA PRO A 26 11.16 3.27 -11.20
C PRO A 26 12.26 3.98 -11.99
N THR A 27 12.21 5.31 -12.10
CA THR A 27 13.21 6.10 -12.83
C THR A 27 14.58 6.01 -12.16
N LEU A 28 14.64 6.20 -10.84
CA LEU A 28 15.90 6.13 -10.09
C LEU A 28 16.46 4.71 -10.04
N SER A 29 15.59 3.72 -9.80
CA SER A 29 16.03 2.32 -9.77
C SER A 29 16.48 1.80 -11.13
N GLY A 30 15.81 2.20 -12.22
CA GLY A 30 16.21 1.90 -13.59
C GLY A 30 17.60 2.46 -13.90
N PHE A 31 17.84 3.74 -13.59
CA PHE A 31 19.16 4.36 -13.77
C PHE A 31 20.26 3.64 -12.99
N ILE A 32 20.00 3.26 -11.74
CA ILE A 32 20.98 2.55 -10.92
C ILE A 32 21.31 1.17 -11.50
N VAL A 33 20.31 0.39 -11.93
CA VAL A 33 20.55 -0.95 -12.49
C VAL A 33 21.21 -0.88 -13.88
N GLU A 34 21.03 0.22 -14.61
CA GLU A 34 21.67 0.43 -15.91
C GLU A 34 23.18 0.69 -15.80
N TYR A 35 23.61 1.46 -14.80
CA TYR A 35 25.02 1.87 -14.64
C TYR A 35 25.78 1.17 -13.50
N TYR A 36 25.07 0.56 -12.55
CA TYR A 36 25.61 -0.06 -11.34
C TYR A 36 24.98 -1.43 -11.07
N ASP A 37 25.55 -2.16 -10.10
CA ASP A 37 24.98 -3.43 -9.64
C ASP A 37 23.66 -3.20 -8.88
N TRP A 38 22.71 -4.10 -9.07
CA TRP A 38 21.39 -4.05 -8.44
C TRP A 38 21.45 -4.05 -6.90
N ARG A 39 22.52 -4.58 -6.29
CA ARG A 39 22.75 -4.57 -4.84
C ARG A 39 22.83 -3.16 -4.27
N LEU A 40 23.27 -2.18 -5.07
CA LEU A 40 23.36 -0.79 -4.66
C LEU A 40 22.00 -0.21 -4.22
N LEU A 41 20.89 -0.69 -4.81
CA LEU A 41 19.54 -0.33 -4.39
C LEU A 41 19.29 -0.69 -2.92
N PHE A 42 19.71 -1.90 -2.54
CA PHE A 42 19.55 -2.40 -1.17
C PHE A 42 20.48 -1.69 -0.22
N GLU A 43 21.73 -1.46 -0.61
CA GLU A 43 22.70 -0.71 0.20
C GLU A 43 22.27 0.74 0.45
N MET A 44 21.55 1.37 -0.50
CA MET A 44 21.01 2.72 -0.34
C MET A 44 19.75 2.75 0.55
N ILE A 45 18.85 1.77 0.40
CA ILE A 45 17.60 1.70 1.18
C ILE A 45 17.87 1.25 2.63
N LEU A 46 18.83 0.36 2.85
CA LEU A 46 19.15 -0.20 4.17
C LEU A 46 19.44 0.88 5.24
N PRO A 47 20.34 1.86 5.05
CA PRO A 47 20.59 2.88 6.06
C PRO A 47 19.35 3.76 6.31
N LEU A 48 18.57 4.08 5.27
CA LEU A 48 17.31 4.82 5.44
C LEU A 48 16.29 4.03 6.25
N ALA A 49 16.16 2.73 6.00
CA ALA A 49 15.30 1.83 6.75
C ALA A 49 15.74 1.74 8.22
N VAL A 50 17.04 1.60 8.48
CA VAL A 50 17.59 1.57 9.84
C VAL A 50 17.32 2.89 10.57
N ILE A 51 17.58 4.04 9.94
CA ILE A 51 17.30 5.35 10.55
C ILE A 51 15.81 5.51 10.84
N SER A 52 14.94 5.16 9.89
CA SER A 52 13.49 5.22 10.06
C SER A 52 13.01 4.33 11.21
N LEU A 53 13.57 3.11 11.32
CA LEU A 53 13.28 2.18 12.41
C LEU A 53 13.72 2.74 13.76
N LEU A 54 14.94 3.26 13.87
CA LEU A 54 15.46 3.86 15.10
C LEU A 54 14.63 5.07 15.54
N LEU A 55 14.28 5.95 14.60
CA LEU A 55 13.39 7.08 14.86
C LEU A 55 11.99 6.62 15.26
N GLY A 56 11.48 5.55 14.64
CA GLY A 56 10.22 4.91 14.99
C GLY A 56 10.23 4.42 16.44
N ILE A 57 11.24 3.64 16.84
CA ILE A 57 11.37 3.12 18.20
C ILE A 57 11.48 4.25 19.22
N TRP A 58 12.28 5.28 18.93
CA TRP A 58 12.54 6.35 19.90
C TRP A 58 11.40 7.36 20.01
N LYS A 59 10.71 7.67 18.91
CA LYS A 59 9.74 8.77 18.83
C LYS A 59 8.28 8.30 18.76
N SER A 60 8.03 7.04 18.39
CA SER A 60 6.69 6.46 18.40
C SER A 60 6.25 6.20 19.84
N LYS A 61 5.72 7.22 20.50
CA LYS A 61 4.91 7.03 21.70
C LYS A 61 3.56 6.44 21.26
N ASN A 62 3.13 5.37 21.93
CA ASN A 62 1.80 4.80 21.77
C ASN A 62 0.74 5.87 22.10
N VAL A 63 0.25 6.54 21.07
CA VAL A 63 -0.80 7.57 21.15
C VAL A 63 -2.19 6.99 20.94
N MET A 64 -2.28 5.70 20.60
CA MET A 64 -3.56 4.99 20.47
C MET A 64 -3.93 4.42 21.83
N GLN A 65 -5.10 4.80 22.35
CA GLN A 65 -5.77 4.02 23.40
C GLN A 65 -6.01 2.62 22.82
N GLN A 66 -5.28 1.62 23.30
CA GLN A 66 -5.50 0.24 22.88
C GLN A 66 -6.90 -0.16 23.32
N ASN A 67 -7.82 -0.25 22.37
CA ASN A 67 -9.13 -0.84 22.63
C ASN A 67 -8.94 -2.34 22.83
N LYS A 68 -8.77 -2.76 24.08
CA LYS A 68 -8.56 -4.17 24.45
C LYS A 68 -9.73 -5.10 24.05
N ASN A 69 -10.88 -4.53 23.71
CA ASN A 69 -12.07 -5.27 23.27
C ASN A 69 -12.24 -5.27 21.73
N ALA A 70 -11.26 -4.78 20.97
CA ALA A 70 -11.29 -4.90 19.52
C ALA A 70 -11.13 -6.39 19.14
N THR A 71 -12.26 -7.04 18.84
CA THR A 71 -12.26 -8.40 18.32
C THR A 71 -11.96 -8.38 16.83
N LEU A 72 -11.10 -9.29 16.39
CA LEU A 72 -10.76 -9.45 15.00
C LEU A 72 -11.95 -10.08 14.28
N ASP A 73 -12.53 -9.34 13.32
CA ASP A 73 -13.66 -9.84 12.53
C ASP A 73 -13.14 -10.68 11.36
N TYR A 74 -13.03 -11.98 11.61
CA TYR A 74 -12.62 -12.96 10.61
C TYR A 74 -13.55 -13.00 9.39
N PHE A 75 -14.84 -12.72 9.58
CA PHE A 75 -15.80 -12.70 8.47
C PHE A 75 -15.50 -11.53 7.54
N SER A 76 -15.30 -10.33 8.10
CA SER A 76 -14.88 -9.16 7.33
C SER A 76 -13.53 -9.35 6.62
N ILE A 77 -12.60 -10.10 7.22
CA ILE A 77 -11.31 -10.41 6.57
C ILE A 77 -11.51 -11.31 5.36
N ILE A 78 -12.31 -12.37 5.49
CA ILE A 78 -12.59 -13.27 4.37
C ILE A 78 -13.34 -12.52 3.27
N LEU A 79 -14.36 -11.74 3.64
CA LEU A 79 -15.18 -11.00 2.72
C LEU A 79 -14.38 -9.94 1.97
N SER A 80 -13.54 -9.15 2.66
CA SER A 80 -12.64 -8.18 2.02
C SER A 80 -11.57 -8.83 1.15
N SER A 81 -11.06 -10.02 1.53
CA SER A 81 -10.11 -10.76 0.71
C SER A 81 -10.75 -11.26 -0.59
N ILE A 82 -12.00 -11.75 -0.52
CA ILE A 82 -12.77 -12.19 -1.70
C ILE A 82 -13.19 -10.99 -2.55
N GLY A 83 -13.67 -9.91 -1.94
CA GLY A 83 -14.06 -8.67 -2.60
C GLY A 83 -12.90 -8.08 -3.38
N PHE A 84 -11.81 -7.76 -2.67
CA PHE A 84 -10.63 -7.16 -3.27
C PHE A 84 -9.92 -8.10 -4.25
N GLY A 85 -9.76 -9.38 -3.88
CA GLY A 85 -9.12 -10.38 -4.73
C GLY A 85 -9.90 -10.67 -6.01
N GLY A 86 -11.23 -10.78 -5.92
CA GLY A 86 -12.12 -11.00 -7.06
C GLY A 86 -12.13 -9.82 -8.02
N LEU A 87 -12.21 -8.58 -7.51
CA LEU A 87 -12.10 -7.39 -8.33
C LEU A 87 -10.73 -7.28 -9.01
N LEU A 88 -9.64 -7.48 -8.26
CA LEU A 88 -8.28 -7.41 -8.78
C LEU A 88 -8.06 -8.45 -9.89
N TYR A 89 -8.48 -9.69 -9.65
CA TYR A 89 -8.37 -10.77 -10.63
C TYR A 89 -9.25 -10.53 -11.86
N GLY A 90 -10.48 -10.05 -11.65
CA GLY A 90 -11.41 -9.71 -12.74
C GLY A 90 -10.86 -8.62 -13.65
N PHE A 91 -10.34 -7.52 -13.09
CA PHE A 91 -9.70 -6.46 -13.88
C PHE A 91 -8.40 -6.93 -14.56
N SER A 92 -7.61 -7.76 -13.89
CA SER A 92 -6.38 -8.32 -14.48
C SER A 92 -6.69 -9.22 -15.68
N SER A 93 -7.70 -10.11 -15.54
CA SER A 93 -8.09 -11.07 -16.58
C SER A 93 -8.88 -10.41 -17.72
N ALA A 94 -9.60 -9.32 -17.44
CA ALA A 94 -10.26 -8.51 -18.47
C ALA A 94 -9.26 -7.97 -19.52
N SER A 95 -8.02 -7.70 -19.11
CA SER A 95 -6.97 -7.24 -20.02
C SER A 95 -6.45 -8.35 -20.95
N SER A 96 -6.54 -9.62 -20.57
CA SER A 96 -6.05 -10.76 -21.37
C SER A 96 -7.17 -11.45 -22.16
N ASP A 97 -8.29 -11.75 -21.49
CA ASP A 97 -9.35 -12.64 -22.00
C ASP A 97 -10.59 -11.86 -22.50
N GLY A 98 -10.65 -10.56 -22.18
CA GLY A 98 -11.72 -9.65 -22.60
C GLY A 98 -12.87 -9.52 -21.59
N TRP A 99 -13.59 -8.40 -21.66
CA TRP A 99 -14.62 -8.02 -20.69
C TRP A 99 -15.86 -8.91 -20.66
N THR A 100 -16.10 -9.66 -21.73
CA THR A 100 -17.26 -10.56 -21.87
C THR A 100 -16.95 -12.00 -21.46
N ASP A 101 -15.73 -12.28 -21.02
CA ASP A 101 -15.37 -13.61 -20.54
C ASP A 101 -16.15 -13.95 -19.26
N GLN A 102 -16.59 -15.21 -19.17
CA GLN A 102 -17.41 -15.68 -18.06
C GLN A 102 -16.66 -15.62 -16.72
N VAL A 103 -15.35 -15.88 -16.72
CA VAL A 103 -14.51 -15.81 -15.53
C VAL A 103 -14.37 -14.36 -15.06
N VAL A 104 -14.18 -13.42 -15.99
CA VAL A 104 -14.08 -11.98 -15.69
C VAL A 104 -15.38 -11.46 -15.06
N LEU A 105 -16.53 -11.79 -15.64
CA LEU A 105 -17.83 -11.33 -15.13
C LEU A 105 -18.15 -11.92 -13.74
N ILE A 106 -17.92 -13.21 -13.54
CA ILE A 106 -18.18 -13.86 -12.25
C ILE A 106 -17.28 -13.27 -11.16
N THR A 107 -15.99 -13.09 -11.45
CA THR A 107 -15.04 -12.56 -10.45
C THR A 107 -15.30 -11.10 -10.11
N LEU A 108 -15.74 -10.28 -11.07
CA LEU A 108 -16.18 -8.91 -10.80
C LEU A 108 -17.47 -8.84 -9.98
N ILE A 109 -18.47 -9.67 -10.29
CA ILE A 109 -19.75 -9.69 -9.56
C ILE A 109 -19.56 -10.19 -8.13
N VAL A 110 -18.84 -11.30 -7.95
CA VAL A 110 -18.51 -11.83 -6.62
C VAL A 110 -17.68 -10.82 -5.83
N GLY A 111 -16.71 -10.18 -6.49
CA GLY A 111 -15.88 -9.13 -5.89
C GLY A 111 -16.65 -7.86 -5.50
N ALA A 112 -17.74 -7.54 -6.19
CA ALA A 112 -18.58 -6.38 -5.88
C ALA A 112 -19.63 -6.63 -4.79
N ILE A 113 -20.04 -7.90 -4.61
CA ILE A 113 -21.05 -8.30 -3.62
C ILE A 113 -20.41 -8.62 -2.26
N ALA A 114 -19.19 -9.15 -2.26
CA ALA A 114 -18.40 -9.42 -1.06
C ALA A 114 -17.86 -8.11 -0.45
#